data_AF-A0A3D3AF02-F1
#
_entry.id   AF-A0A3D3AF02-F1
#
_cell.length_a   1.000
_cell.length_b   1.000
_cell.length_c   1.000
_cell.angle_alpha   90.00
_cell.angle_beta   90.00
_cell.angle_gamma   90.00
#
_symmetry.space_group_name_H-M   'P 1'
#
loop_
_entity.id
_entity.type
_entity.pdbx_description
1 polymer ?
#
loop_
_entity_poly.entity_id
_entity_poly.type
_entity_poly.pdbx_seq_one_letter_code
_entity_poly.pdbx_strand_id
1 'polypeptide(L)'
;YIDKYLFNSKSVAMALIVGAFLLLYAEKRLKRVRVDSTDDMTYSDALMVGIFQCLSLWPGMSRSASTIIGGLFMGLSRAASAEFSFYLAIPTIIGASVFKLFKAGLPFTSAEWLLIFIGSAVSFVV
;
A
#
# COMPACT_ATOMS: atom_id res chain seq x y z
N TYR A 1 -12.89 -6.56 12.65
CA TYR A 1 -12.17 -7.78 13.08
C TYR A 1 -10.67 -7.57 13.04
N ILE A 2 -10.08 -7.22 11.88
CA ILE A 2 -8.64 -6.88 11.77
C ILE A 2 -8.22 -5.82 12.80
N ASP A 3 -8.92 -4.68 12.86
CA ASP A 3 -8.57 -3.60 13.79
C ASP A 3 -8.64 -4.03 15.27
N LYS A 4 -9.54 -4.97 15.60
CA LYS A 4 -9.76 -5.40 16.99
C LYS A 4 -8.64 -6.31 17.51
N TYR A 5 -8.00 -7.08 16.64
CA TYR A 5 -7.00 -8.09 17.04
C TYR A 5 -5.57 -7.73 16.62
N LEU A 6 -5.41 -7.00 15.53
CA LEU A 6 -4.11 -6.67 14.95
C LEU A 6 -3.70 -5.22 15.13
N PHE A 7 -4.61 -4.31 15.51
CA PHE A 7 -4.27 -2.91 15.74
C PHE A 7 -3.73 -2.69 17.16
N ASN A 8 -2.58 -3.30 17.44
CA ASN A 8 -1.81 -3.06 18.66
C ASN A 8 -0.34 -2.81 18.31
N SER A 9 0.36 -2.07 19.18
CA SER A 9 1.74 -1.62 18.91
C SER A 9 2.70 -2.77 18.61
N LYS A 10 2.51 -3.93 19.26
CA LYS A 10 3.35 -5.13 19.02
C LYS A 10 3.15 -5.69 17.61
N SER A 11 1.90 -5.83 17.19
CA SER A 11 1.56 -6.34 15.86
C SER A 11 2.03 -5.41 14.75
N VAL A 12 1.87 -4.09 14.93
CA VAL A 12 2.37 -3.07 14.00
C VAL A 12 3.90 -3.12 13.89
N ALA A 13 4.61 -3.20 15.02
CA ALA A 13 6.07 -3.30 15.03
C ALA A 13 6.55 -4.58 14.31
N MET A 14 5.89 -5.71 14.57
CA MET A 14 6.20 -6.97 13.87
C MET A 14 5.95 -6.85 12.36
N ALA A 15 4.86 -6.23 11.94
CA ALA A 15 4.56 -6.05 10.52
C ALA A 15 5.62 -5.20 9.81
N LEU A 16 6.11 -4.13 10.46
CA LEU A 16 7.20 -3.30 9.93
C LEU A 16 8.50 -4.10 9.76
N ILE A 17 8.88 -4.88 10.78
CA ILE A 17 10.09 -5.72 10.74
C ILE A 17 9.96 -6.78 9.65
N VAL A 18 8.85 -7.50 9.60
CA VAL A 18 8.58 -8.52 8.57
C VAL A 18 8.59 -7.90 7.17
N GLY A 19 7.93 -6.76 6.99
CA GLY A 19 7.91 -6.03 5.73
C GLY A 19 9.31 -5.63 5.26
N ALA A 20 10.15 -5.13 6.18
CA ALA A 20 11.54 -4.80 5.88
C ALA A 20 12.35 -6.02 5.43
N PHE A 21 12.25 -7.15 6.15
CA PHE A 21 12.93 -8.38 5.75
C PHE A 21 12.43 -8.92 4.41
N LEU A 22 11.12 -8.86 4.15
CA LEU A 22 10.55 -9.28 2.86
C LEU A 22 11.05 -8.41 1.71
N LEU A 23 11.18 -7.09 1.91
CA LEU A 23 11.75 -6.18 0.92
C LEU A 23 13.19 -6.54 0.59
N LEU A 24 14.04 -6.68 1.61
CA LEU A 24 15.44 -7.07 1.43
C LEU A 24 15.58 -8.42 0.73
N TYR A 25 14.71 -9.37 1.07
CA TYR A 25 14.70 -10.68 0.44
C TYR A 25 14.27 -10.60 -1.03
N ALA A 26 13.19 -9.87 -1.34
CA ALA A 26 12.71 -9.69 -2.70
C ALA A 26 13.77 -9.00 -3.58
N GLU A 27 14.43 -7.98 -3.04
CA GLU A 27 15.52 -7.28 -3.71
C GLU A 27 16.71 -8.20 -4.02
N LYS A 28 17.11 -9.04 -3.06
CA LYS A 28 18.18 -10.03 -3.27
C LYS A 28 17.81 -11.11 -4.28
N ARG A 29 16.51 -11.42 -4.42
CA ARG A 29 16.01 -12.43 -5.37
C ARG A 29 15.90 -11.89 -6.79
N LEU A 30 15.75 -10.58 -6.97
CA LEU A 30 15.73 -9.94 -8.28
C LEU A 30 17.14 -9.99 -8.91
N LYS A 31 17.42 -11.07 -9.65
CA LYS A 31 18.71 -11.24 -10.35
C LYS A 31 18.74 -10.60 -11.73
N ARG A 32 17.59 -10.48 -12.39
CA ARG A 32 17.42 -9.87 -13.71
C ARG A 32 16.07 -9.16 -13.75
N VAL A 33 16.07 -7.95 -14.32
CA VAL A 33 14.85 -7.20 -14.60
C VAL A 33 14.24 -7.75 -15.88
N ARG A 34 12.98 -8.19 -15.81
CA ARG A 34 12.17 -8.62 -16.95
C ARG A 34 11.32 -7.47 -17.49
N VAL A 35 10.82 -6.62 -16.60
CA VAL A 35 9.91 -5.52 -16.91
C VAL A 35 10.54 -4.23 -16.39
N ASP A 36 11.02 -3.38 -17.30
CA ASP A 36 11.73 -2.17 -16.90
C ASP A 36 10.81 -0.95 -16.78
N SER A 37 9.75 -0.90 -17.62
CA SER A 37 8.67 0.10 -17.59
C SER A 37 7.34 -0.53 -17.15
N THR A 38 6.44 0.27 -16.59
CA THR A 38 5.06 -0.16 -16.29
C THR A 38 4.26 -0.52 -17.54
N ASP A 39 4.60 0.06 -18.69
CA ASP A 39 3.98 -0.25 -20.00
C ASP A 39 4.26 -1.69 -20.46
N ASP A 40 5.37 -2.29 -20.01
CA ASP A 40 5.77 -3.66 -20.38
C ASP A 40 5.14 -4.72 -19.45
N MET A 41 4.30 -4.30 -18.49
CA MET A 41 3.66 -5.21 -17.56
C MET A 41 2.59 -6.05 -18.24
N THR A 42 2.59 -7.35 -17.94
CA THR A 42 1.47 -8.22 -18.31
C THR A 42 0.35 -8.09 -17.29
N TYR A 43 -0.88 -8.47 -17.67
CA TYR A 43 -1.99 -8.56 -16.71
C TYR A 43 -1.73 -9.54 -15.56
N SER A 44 -0.92 -10.58 -15.80
CA SER A 44 -0.50 -11.50 -14.75
C SER A 44 0.37 -10.79 -13.70
N ASP A 45 1.22 -9.86 -14.12
CA ASP A 45 2.08 -9.09 -13.22
C ASP A 45 1.24 -8.18 -12.33
N ALA A 46 0.30 -7.45 -12.94
CA ALA A 46 -0.63 -6.60 -12.22
C ALA A 46 -1.46 -7.39 -11.19
N LEU A 47 -1.99 -8.56 -11.57
CA LEU A 47 -2.74 -9.43 -10.67
C LEU A 47 -1.89 -9.92 -9.50
N MET A 48 -0.66 -10.35 -9.77
CA MET A 48 0.25 -10.82 -8.71
C MET A 48 0.63 -9.69 -7.77
N VAL A 49 0.93 -8.49 -8.26
CA VAL A 49 1.17 -7.32 -7.40
C VAL A 49 -0.06 -7.02 -6.53
N GLY A 50 -1.28 -7.13 -7.08
CA GLY A 50 -2.53 -7.00 -6.33
C GLY A 50 -2.69 -8.05 -5.22
N ILE A 51 -2.33 -9.31 -5.49
CA ILE A 51 -2.32 -10.38 -4.47
C ILE A 51 -1.33 -10.04 -3.35
N PHE A 52 -0.14 -9.57 -3.69
CA PHE A 52 0.84 -9.11 -2.69
C PHE A 52 0.33 -7.91 -1.89
N GLN A 53 -0.46 -7.02 -2.49
CA GLN A 53 -1.09 -5.91 -1.77
C GLN A 53 -1.98 -6.38 -0.61
N CYS A 54 -2.56 -7.57 -0.66
CA CYS A 54 -3.34 -8.11 0.46
C CYS A 54 -2.53 -8.22 1.76
N LEU A 55 -1.19 -8.30 1.70
CA LEU A 55 -0.34 -8.23 2.89
C LEU A 55 -0.53 -6.91 3.66
N SER A 56 -0.89 -5.82 2.97
CA SER A 56 -1.17 -4.51 3.59
C SER A 56 -2.42 -4.48 4.46
N LEU A 57 -3.23 -5.55 4.44
CA LEU A 57 -4.34 -5.71 5.37
C LEU A 57 -3.88 -5.98 6.80
N TRP A 58 -2.62 -6.37 7.01
CA TRP A 58 -2.01 -6.41 8.35
C TRP A 58 -1.64 -4.99 8.80
N PRO A 59 -2.27 -4.43 9.85
CA PRO A 59 -1.88 -3.14 10.40
C PRO A 59 -0.38 -3.02 10.67
N GLY A 60 0.23 -1.98 10.12
CA GLY A 60 1.69 -1.76 10.18
C GLY A 60 2.45 -2.29 8.97
N MET A 61 1.87 -3.22 8.20
CA MET A 61 2.44 -3.59 6.90
C MET A 61 2.21 -2.44 5.93
N SER A 62 3.29 -1.95 5.34
CA SER A 62 3.21 -0.84 4.40
C SER A 62 2.64 -1.30 3.06
N ARG A 63 1.53 -0.69 2.62
CA ARG A 63 0.95 -0.92 1.29
C ARG A 63 2.00 -0.79 0.20
N SER A 64 2.74 0.32 0.17
CA SER A 64 3.74 0.55 -0.87
C SER A 64 4.85 -0.50 -0.83
N ALA A 65 5.27 -0.94 0.36
CA ALA A 65 6.22 -2.03 0.47
C ALA A 65 5.65 -3.35 -0.06
N SER A 66 4.42 -3.73 0.31
CA SER A 66 3.77 -4.95 -0.16
C SER A 66 3.71 -5.04 -1.68
N THR A 67 3.27 -3.97 -2.35
CA THR A 67 3.16 -3.92 -3.81
C THR A 67 4.52 -3.87 -4.50
N ILE A 68 5.49 -3.12 -3.96
CA ILE A 68 6.87 -3.09 -4.48
C ILE A 68 7.51 -4.48 -4.36
N ILE A 69 7.37 -5.14 -3.20
CA ILE A 69 7.83 -6.52 -2.99
C ILE A 69 7.24 -7.45 -4.05
N GLY A 70 5.92 -7.37 -4.28
CA GLY A 70 5.25 -8.14 -5.32
C GLY A 70 5.83 -7.87 -6.72
N GLY A 71 6.07 -6.60 -7.06
CA GLY A 71 6.68 -6.20 -8.33
C GLY A 71 8.08 -6.79 -8.51
N LEU A 72 8.94 -6.67 -7.50
CA LEU A 72 10.28 -7.23 -7.51
C LEU A 72 10.25 -8.76 -7.66
N PHE A 73 9.31 -9.45 -7.02
CA PHE A 73 9.13 -10.91 -7.20
C PHE A 73 8.67 -11.29 -8.61
N MET A 74 7.88 -10.44 -9.28
CA MET A 74 7.47 -10.63 -10.67
C MET A 74 8.54 -10.20 -11.69
N GLY A 75 9.68 -9.71 -11.22
CA GLY A 75 10.81 -9.30 -12.06
C GLY A 75 10.71 -7.88 -12.58
N LEU A 76 9.90 -7.02 -11.98
CA LEU A 76 9.85 -5.60 -12.33
C LEU A 76 11.10 -4.87 -11.81
N SER A 77 11.49 -3.82 -12.51
CA SER A 77 12.47 -2.86 -12.02
C SER A 77 11.96 -2.18 -10.75
N ARG A 78 12.87 -1.60 -9.98
CA ARG A 78 12.50 -0.82 -8.78
C ARG A 78 11.62 0.37 -9.14
N ALA A 79 11.93 1.03 -10.26
CA ALA A 79 11.18 2.17 -10.77
C ALA A 79 9.76 1.76 -11.19
N ALA A 80 9.64 0.72 -12.03
CA ALA A 80 8.33 0.22 -12.47
C ALA A 80 7.48 -0.28 -11.30
N SER A 81 8.11 -0.98 -10.34
CA SER A 81 7.42 -1.45 -9.12
C SER A 81 6.87 -0.28 -8.29
N ALA A 82 7.64 0.80 -8.14
CA ALA A 82 7.22 1.98 -7.39
C ALA A 82 6.14 2.76 -8.13
N GLU A 83 6.29 2.99 -9.43
CA GLU A 83 5.31 3.68 -10.27
C GLU A 83 3.97 2.95 -10.28
N PHE A 84 3.97 1.64 -10.55
CA PHE A 84 2.73 0.85 -10.52
C PHE A 84 2.11 0.84 -9.12
N SER A 85 2.92 0.81 -8.06
CA SER A 85 2.44 0.92 -6.67
C SER A 85 1.71 2.25 -6.41
N PHE A 86 2.16 3.35 -7.00
CA PHE A 86 1.45 4.64 -6.92
C PHE A 86 0.13 4.62 -7.69
N TYR A 87 0.12 4.10 -8.92
CA TYR A 87 -1.12 3.99 -9.70
C TYR A 87 -2.16 3.13 -9.00
N LEU A 88 -1.74 1.99 -8.46
CA LEU A 88 -2.61 1.09 -7.70
C LEU A 88 -3.10 1.71 -6.38
N ALA A 89 -2.32 2.62 -5.78
CA ALA A 89 -2.71 3.32 -4.56
C ALA A 89 -3.93 4.22 -4.76
N ILE A 90 -4.09 4.86 -5.93
CA ILE A 90 -5.18 5.80 -6.20
C ILE A 90 -6.56 5.15 -5.99
N PRO A 91 -6.96 4.10 -6.73
CA PRO A 91 -8.28 3.49 -6.57
C PRO A 91 -8.43 2.81 -5.19
N THR A 92 -7.35 2.25 -4.65
CA THR A 92 -7.43 1.48 -3.40
C THR A 92 -7.56 2.37 -2.17
N ILE A 93 -6.81 3.47 -2.09
CA ILE A 93 -6.92 4.44 -0.99
C ILE A 93 -8.22 5.23 -1.07
N ILE A 94 -8.64 5.65 -2.27
CA ILE A 94 -9.92 6.34 -2.45
C ILE A 94 -11.06 5.42 -2.01
N GLY A 95 -11.09 4.18 -2.51
CA GLY A 95 -12.11 3.20 -2.15
C GLY A 95 -12.15 2.92 -0.66
N ALA A 96 -11.00 2.72 -0.02
CA ALA A 96 -10.93 2.50 1.43
C ALA A 96 -11.37 3.73 2.24
N SER A 97 -11.01 4.93 1.80
CA SER A 97 -11.39 6.19 2.46
C SER A 97 -12.89 6.44 2.38
N VAL A 98 -13.48 6.31 1.19
CA VAL A 98 -14.92 6.44 0.97
C VAL A 98 -15.69 5.40 1.77
N PHE A 99 -15.24 4.14 1.75
CA PHE A 99 -15.87 3.07 2.52
C PHE A 99 -15.86 3.37 4.02
N LYS A 100 -14.73 3.86 4.56
CA LYS A 100 -14.61 4.24 5.97
C LYS A 100 -15.53 5.40 6.33
N LEU A 101 -15.58 6.45 5.50
CA LEU A 101 -16.46 7.61 5.71
C LEU A 101 -17.94 7.21 5.69
N PHE A 102 -18.34 6.40 4.71
CA PHE A 102 -19.71 5.90 4.61
C PHE A 102 -20.09 5.08 5.84
N LYS A 103 -19.21 4.18 6.28
CA LYS A 103 -19.44 3.36 7.48
C LYS A 103 -19.47 4.18 8.77
N ALA A 104 -18.76 5.30 8.82
CA ALA A 104 -18.79 6.19 9.97
C ALA A 104 -20.13 6.94 10.09
N GLY A 105 -20.89 7.12 8.99
CA GLY A 105 -22.18 7.81 8.99
C GLY A 105 -22.08 9.35 9.00
N LEU A 106 -20.88 9.89 8.78
CA LEU A 106 -20.57 11.33 8.78
C LEU A 106 -20.98 12.12 10.06
N PRO A 107 -20.78 11.61 11.30
CA PRO A 107 -21.15 12.30 12.54
C PRO A 107 -20.09 13.34 12.94
N PHE A 108 -19.63 14.15 12.00
CA PHE A 108 -18.53 15.10 12.22
C PHE A 108 -19.07 16.52 12.42
N THR A 109 -18.52 17.21 13.42
CA THR A 109 -18.74 18.63 13.67
C THR A 109 -18.09 19.51 12.59
N SER A 110 -18.48 20.78 12.49
CA SER A 110 -17.86 21.73 11.56
C SER A 110 -16.35 21.90 11.79
N ALA A 111 -15.90 21.85 13.05
CA ALA A 111 -14.49 21.91 13.40
C ALA A 111 -13.72 20.67 12.92
N GLU A 112 -14.28 19.47 13.05
CA GLU A 112 -13.66 18.23 12.57
C GLU A 112 -13.58 18.19 11.04
N TRP A 113 -14.59 18.69 10.34
CA TRP A 113 -14.55 18.86 8.89
C TRP A 113 -13.42 19.81 8.45
N LEU A 114 -13.22 20.91 9.17
CA LEU A 114 -12.12 21.83 8.90
C LEU A 114 -10.75 21.15 9.12
N LEU A 115 -10.61 20.34 10.19
CA LEU A 115 -9.39 19.58 10.45
C LEU A 115 -9.10 18.54 9.36
N ILE A 116 -10.12 17.80 8.92
CA ILE A 116 -10.00 16.84 7.81
C ILE A 116 -9.55 17.57 6.53
N PHE A 117 -10.14 18.72 6.24
CA PHE A 117 -9.78 19.51 5.05
C PHE A 117 -8.33 20.00 5.11
N ILE A 118 -7.91 20.63 6.21
CA ILE A 118 -6.53 21.12 6.37
C ILE A 118 -5.54 19.96 6.29
N GLY A 119 -5.81 18.85 7.00
CA GLY A 119 -4.96 17.66 6.96
C GLY A 119 -4.82 17.10 5.55
N SER A 120 -5.93 17.01 4.81
CA SER A 120 -5.92 16.55 3.41
C SER A 120 -5.12 17.49 2.50
N ALA A 121 -5.28 18.81 2.67
CA ALA A 121 -4.56 19.81 1.89
C ALA A 121 -3.05 19.76 2.13
N VAL A 122 -2.62 19.65 3.39
CA VAL A 122 -1.20 19.50 3.74
C VAL A 122 -0.63 18.19 3.17
N SER A 123 -1.33 17.08 3.32
CA SER A 123 -0.92 15.78 2.75
C SER A 123 -0.93 15.72 1.22
N PHE A 124 -1.60 16.64 0.54
CA PHE A 124 -1.54 16.76 -0.92
C PHE A 124 -0.26 17.49 -1.37
N VAL A 125 0.25 18.42 -0.56
CA VAL A 125 1.43 19.24 -0.88
C VAL A 125 2.75 18.55 -0.51
N VAL A 126 2.77 17.78 0.58
CA VAL A 126 3.95 17.04 1.10
C VAL A 126 4.01 15.64 0.52
#